data_AF-A0AAD9JSG3-F1
#
_entry.id   AF-A0AAD9JSG3-F1
#
_cell.length_a   1.000
_cell.length_b   1.000
_cell.length_c   1.000
_cell.angle_alpha   90.00
_cell.angle_beta   90.00
_cell.angle_gamma   90.00
#
_symmetry.space_group_name_H-M   'P 1'
#
loop_
_entity.id
_entity.type
_entity.pdbx_description
1 polymer ?
#
loop_
_entity_poly.entity_id
_entity_poly.type
_entity_poly.pdbx_seq_one_letter_code
_entity_poly.pdbx_strand_id
1 'polypeptide(L)'
;MSSAYRYRMFLRVMEEWPLDKAKTGRDLGAYIREQISKGFQHGEATVVDPEKCDRILDSLRRLSTDHHKKAFPRQHASNAAGLSLTTVGW
;
A
#
# COMPACT_ATOMS: atom_id res chain seq x y z
N MET A 1 -1.41 -18.16 -12.71
CA MET A 1 -2.56 -17.21 -12.60
C MET A 1 -2.68 -16.42 -13.90
N SER A 2 -3.87 -15.99 -14.31
CA SER A 2 -4.07 -15.14 -15.51
C SER A 2 -3.87 -13.66 -15.18
N SER A 3 -3.62 -12.84 -16.19
CA SER A 3 -3.57 -11.36 -16.11
C SER A 3 -4.85 -10.77 -15.51
N ALA A 4 -6.02 -11.29 -15.92
CA ALA A 4 -7.33 -10.91 -15.41
C ALA A 4 -7.48 -11.10 -13.89
N TYR A 5 -7.04 -12.25 -13.36
CA TYR A 5 -7.10 -12.53 -11.93
C TYR A 5 -6.24 -11.54 -11.13
N ARG A 6 -5.04 -11.23 -11.62
CA ARG A 6 -4.12 -10.28 -10.96
C ARG A 6 -4.68 -8.88 -10.94
N TYR A 7 -5.28 -8.43 -12.04
CA TYR A 7 -5.92 -7.13 -12.12
C TYR A 7 -7.04 -6.97 -11.08
N ARG A 8 -7.90 -7.99 -10.91
CA ARG A 8 -8.94 -7.99 -9.86
C ARG A 8 -8.36 -7.93 -8.45
N MET A 9 -7.23 -8.60 -8.21
CA MET A 9 -6.54 -8.52 -6.92
C MET A 9 -5.94 -7.15 -6.66
N PHE A 10 -5.41 -6.46 -7.68
CA PHE A 10 -4.98 -5.07 -7.56
C PHE A 10 -6.13 -4.14 -7.21
N LEU A 11 -7.28 -4.26 -7.88
CA LEU A 11 -8.46 -3.46 -7.58
C LEU A 11 -8.92 -3.64 -6.13
N ARG A 12 -8.95 -4.88 -5.63
CA ARG A 12 -9.33 -5.16 -4.23
C ARG A 12 -8.40 -4.48 -3.22
N VAL A 13 -7.09 -4.52 -3.45
CA VAL A 13 -6.12 -3.83 -2.57
C VAL A 13 -6.31 -2.31 -2.62
N MET A 14 -6.71 -1.76 -3.77
CA MET A 14 -7.03 -0.33 -3.88
C MET A 14 -8.34 0.06 -3.18
N GLU A 15 -9.34 -0.81 -3.13
CA GLU A 15 -10.58 -0.58 -2.38
C GLU A 15 -10.31 -0.49 -0.87
N GLU A 16 -9.41 -1.34 -0.37
CA GLU A 16 -8.96 -1.30 1.03
C GLU A 16 -8.13 -0.04 1.33
N TRP A 17 -7.56 0.61 0.32
CA TRP A 17 -6.72 1.78 0.49
C TRP A 17 -7.53 3.08 0.39
N PRO A 18 -7.76 3.79 1.51
CA PRO A 18 -8.52 5.03 1.48
C PRO A 18 -7.75 6.11 0.72
N LEU A 19 -8.44 6.82 -0.17
CA LEU A 19 -7.91 8.02 -0.81
C LEU A 19 -7.98 9.17 0.19
N ASP A 20 -6.83 9.69 0.60
CA ASP A 20 -6.75 10.83 1.51
C ASP A 20 -6.90 12.12 0.72
N LYS A 21 -8.13 12.66 0.68
CA LYS A 21 -8.44 13.91 -0.02
C LYS A 21 -7.68 15.13 0.52
N ALA A 22 -7.11 15.05 1.72
CA ALA A 22 -6.28 16.13 2.28
C ALA A 22 -4.86 16.14 1.68
N LYS A 23 -4.42 15.03 1.07
CA LYS A 23 -3.09 14.87 0.46
C LYS A 23 -3.16 14.88 -1.07
N THR A 24 -3.93 15.81 -1.63
CA THR A 24 -4.01 16.01 -3.08
C THR A 24 -2.61 16.23 -3.67
N GLY A 25 -2.25 15.41 -4.67
CA GLY A 25 -0.94 15.45 -5.34
C GLY A 25 0.18 14.65 -4.66
N ARG A 26 0.00 14.14 -3.44
CA ARG A 26 0.97 13.26 -2.74
C ARG A 26 0.34 11.98 -2.20
N ASP A 27 -0.91 11.70 -2.57
CA ASP A 27 -1.61 10.50 -2.15
C ASP A 27 -1.02 9.26 -2.84
N LEU A 28 -0.50 8.35 -2.03
CA LEU A 28 0.11 7.12 -2.51
C LEU A 28 -0.91 6.23 -3.24
N GLY A 29 -2.17 6.24 -2.78
CA GLY A 29 -3.25 5.49 -3.40
C GLY A 29 -3.60 6.00 -4.80
N ALA A 30 -3.55 7.31 -5.03
CA ALA A 30 -3.74 7.93 -6.33
C ALA A 30 -2.57 7.61 -7.28
N TYR A 31 -1.34 7.67 -6.78
CA TYR A 31 -0.15 7.30 -7.55
C TYR A 31 -0.17 5.83 -7.99
N ILE A 32 -0.50 4.91 -7.08
CA ILE A 32 -0.59 3.48 -7.41
C ILE A 32 -1.66 3.21 -8.47
N ARG A 33 -2.83 3.87 -8.37
CA ARG A 33 -3.91 3.80 -9.36
C ARG A 33 -3.42 4.21 -10.75
N GLU A 34 -2.71 5.34 -10.82
CA GLU A 34 -2.14 5.84 -12.07
C GLU A 34 -1.12 4.86 -12.68
N GLN A 35 -0.25 4.28 -11.85
CA GLN A 35 0.74 3.29 -12.31
C GLN A 35 0.07 2.00 -12.81
N ILE A 36 -1.00 1.54 -12.17
CA ILE A 36 -1.78 0.39 -12.64
C ILE A 36 -2.45 0.73 -13.98
N SER A 37 -3.07 1.90 -14.11
CA SER A 37 -3.67 2.33 -15.39
C SER A 37 -2.64 2.42 -16.52
N LYS A 38 -1.42 2.87 -16.23
CA LYS A 38 -0.31 2.88 -17.20
C LYS A 38 0.19 1.48 -17.54
N GLY A 39 0.34 0.61 -16.54
CA GLY A 39 0.84 -0.76 -16.73
C GLY A 39 -0.18 -1.70 -17.37
N PHE A 40 -1.47 -1.44 -17.21
CA PHE A 40 -2.57 -2.23 -17.74
C PHE A 40 -3.39 -1.43 -18.78
N GLN A 41 -2.72 -0.74 -19.70
CA GLN A 41 -3.39 0.05 -20.76
C GLN A 41 -4.37 -0.79 -21.61
N HIS A 42 -4.12 -2.09 -21.76
CA HIS A 42 -5.01 -3.03 -22.47
C HIS A 42 -5.78 -3.95 -21.50
N GLY A 43 -5.87 -3.58 -20.22
CA GLY A 43 -6.56 -4.33 -19.18
C GLY A 43 -6.06 -5.77 -19.09
N GLU A 44 -6.99 -6.73 -19.20
CA GLU A 44 -6.73 -8.16 -19.09
C GLU A 44 -5.91 -8.75 -20.26
N ALA A 45 -5.82 -8.06 -21.40
CA ALA A 45 -5.05 -8.51 -22.56
C ALA A 45 -3.57 -8.12 -22.51
N THR A 46 -3.15 -7.34 -21.51
CA THR A 46 -1.76 -6.89 -21.39
C THR A 46 -0.86 -8.06 -20.98
N VAL A 47 0.15 -8.37 -21.80
CA VAL A 47 1.18 -9.34 -21.45
C VAL A 47 2.13 -8.70 -20.43
N VAL A 48 1.96 -9.10 -19.17
CA VAL A 48 2.78 -8.65 -18.05
C VAL A 48 3.60 -9.81 -17.51
N ASP A 49 4.78 -9.47 -16.96
CA ASP A 49 5.63 -10.42 -16.25
C ASP A 49 4.91 -10.90 -14.98
N PRO A 50 4.50 -12.18 -14.91
CA PRO A 50 3.68 -12.69 -13.82
C PRO A 50 4.39 -12.59 -12.48
N GLU A 51 5.70 -12.83 -12.42
CA GLU A 51 6.45 -12.80 -11.16
C GLU A 51 6.58 -11.39 -10.61
N LYS A 52 6.80 -10.40 -11.49
CA LYS A 52 6.83 -9.00 -11.08
C LYS A 52 5.49 -8.53 -10.55
N CYS A 53 4.39 -8.87 -11.23
CA CYS A 53 3.06 -8.52 -10.76
C CYS A 53 2.76 -9.14 -9.40
N ASP A 54 3.08 -10.42 -9.21
CA ASP A 54 2.84 -11.12 -7.95
C ASP A 54 3.67 -10.50 -6.81
N ARG A 55 4.92 -10.13 -7.07
CA ARG A 55 5.79 -9.42 -6.11
C ARG A 55 5.25 -8.05 -5.72
N ILE A 56 4.80 -7.26 -6.70
CA ILE A 56 4.21 -5.94 -6.43
C ILE A 56 2.93 -6.10 -5.61
N LEU A 57 2.07 -7.05 -5.99
CA LEU A 57 0.81 -7.30 -5.31
C LEU A 57 1.01 -7.71 -3.84
N ASP A 58 1.98 -8.60 -3.57
CA ASP A 58 2.34 -8.98 -2.21
C ASP A 58 2.89 -7.80 -1.42
N SER A 59 3.73 -6.97 -2.04
CA SER A 59 4.27 -5.76 -1.40
C SER A 59 3.16 -4.76 -1.03
N LEU A 60 2.20 -4.54 -1.92
CA LEU A 60 1.05 -3.66 -1.67
C LEU A 60 0.15 -4.20 -0.54
N ARG A 61 -0.09 -5.52 -0.50
CA ARG A 61 -0.84 -6.15 0.60
C ARG A 61 -0.16 -6.00 1.95
N ARG A 62 1.16 -6.18 2.01
CA ARG A 62 1.92 -5.96 3.26
C ARG A 62 1.82 -4.52 3.73
N LEU A 63 1.80 -3.58 2.79
CA LEU A 63 1.69 -2.17 3.09
C LEU A 63 0.27 -1.79 3.55
N SER A 64 -0.79 -2.31 2.90
CA SER A 64 -2.18 -2.03 3.31
C SER A 64 -2.54 -2.64 4.66
N THR A 65 -1.97 -3.80 5.00
CA THR A 65 -2.25 -4.51 6.25
C THR A 65 -1.41 -4.04 7.44
N ASP A 66 -0.59 -3.00 7.26
CA ASP A 66 0.35 -2.51 8.28
C ASP A 66 1.29 -3.64 8.78
N HIS A 67 1.64 -4.59 7.92
CA HIS A 67 2.32 -5.84 8.30
C HIS A 67 3.59 -5.58 9.13
N HIS A 68 4.45 -4.65 8.69
CA HIS A 68 5.70 -4.34 9.39
C HIS A 68 5.48 -3.61 10.71
N LYS A 69 4.45 -2.77 10.81
CA LYS A 69 4.09 -2.10 12.06
C LYS A 69 3.59 -3.10 13.11
N LYS A 70 2.90 -4.16 12.68
CA LYS A 70 2.45 -5.27 13.55
C LYS A 70 3.59 -6.22 13.89
N ALA A 71 4.46 -6.54 12.93
CA ALA A 71 5.58 -7.46 13.12
C ALA A 71 6.70 -6.86 14.00
N PHE A 72 6.91 -5.55 13.92
CA PHE A 72 7.95 -4.84 14.65
C PHE A 72 7.32 -3.72 15.50
N PRO A 73 6.57 -4.07 16.56
CA PRO A 73 5.99 -3.08 17.45
C PRO A 73 7.11 -2.31 18.15
N ARG A 74 6.96 -0.98 18.23
CA ARG A 74 7.88 -0.15 19.02
C ARG A 74 7.77 -0.52 20.49
N GLN A 75 8.87 -0.97 21.07
CA GLN A 75 8.95 -1.31 22.50
C GLN A 75 9.05 -0.07 23.39
N HIS A 76 9.54 1.04 22.85
CA HIS A 76 9.68 2.31 23.57
C HIS A 76 9.04 3.45 22.77
N ALA A 77 8.20 4.24 23.45
CA ALA A 77 7.63 5.48 22.95
C ALA A 77 8.55 6.68 23.27
N SER A 78 9.86 6.45 23.29
CA SER A 78 10.86 7.48 23.54
C SER A 78 11.27 8.11 22.21
N ASN A 79 11.35 9.44 22.15
CA ASN A 79 12.00 10.10 21.02
C ASN A 79 13.54 9.95 21.13
N ALA A 80 14.28 10.39 20.12
CA ALA A 80 15.74 10.27 20.08
C ALA A 80 16.46 10.95 21.26
N ALA A 81 15.79 11.85 21.99
CA ALA A 81 16.29 12.51 23.19
C ALA A 81 15.92 11.77 24.50
N GLY A 82 15.32 10.58 24.43
CA GLY A 82 14.91 9.80 25.60
C GLY A 82 13.64 10.33 26.29
N LEU A 83 12.95 11.32 25.71
CA LEU A 83 11.69 11.82 26.26
C LEU A 83 10.57 10.86 25.87
N SER A 84 9.94 10.25 26.87
CA SER A 84 8.68 9.52 26.72
C SER A 84 7.52 10.51 26.65
N LEU A 85 6.49 10.17 25.87
CA LEU A 85 5.20 10.86 25.92
C LEU A 85 4.62 10.65 27.33
N THR A 86 4.95 11.54 28.26
CA THR A 86 4.22 11.65 29.51
C THR A 86 2.84 12.18 29.14
N THR A 87 1.84 11.33 29.32
CA THR A 87 0.43 11.72 29.31
C THR A 87 0.28 12.87 30.30
N VAL A 88 0.28 14.11 29.82
CA VAL A 88 -0.20 15.24 30.60
C VAL A 88 -1.71 15.07 30.62
N GLY A 89 -2.22 14.52 31.72
CA GLY A 89 -3.64 14.44 31.97
C GLY A 89 -4.23 15.85 31.97
N TRP A 90 -5.25 16.05 31.15
CA TRP A 90 -6.19 17.16 31.25
C TRP A 90 -7.46 16.65 31.91
#